data_AF-A0A838WGG0-F1
#
_entry.id   AF-A0A838WGG0-F1
#
_cell.length_a   1.000
_cell.length_b   1.000
_cell.length_c   1.000
_cell.angle_alpha   90.00
_cell.angle_beta   90.00
_cell.angle_gamma   90.00
#
_symmetry.space_group_name_H-M   'P 1'
#
loop_
_entity.id
_entity.type
_entity.pdbx_description
1 polymer ?
#
loop_
_entity_poly.entity_id
_entity_poly.type
_entity_poly.pdbx_seq_one_letter_code
_entity_poly.pdbx_strand_id
1 'polypeptide(L)'
;MVENGSYEVWIPVTLTGIADQTFTVDYSLSPDTATENQDYTPVTGTLTFNPGDSIQYIVVPLQDDDSVEGNETFFVNLSNVSGGAVLGQTTGTVTITENEKYTFTYFYGNGDSYSGYGFAQLGTQGVGKLPYNYDNETGTQKGYYFIDSVEDSETGTDGYVYITSYTDADTGFGETTNIWYGGGYSGLGSEHGYAYNSDDNGFDPYFTQYAEADIIGQEYTFTYFYGNGDNYSGYGFAPLGTYTVGQLPDYYDNETGTQKGYYVINSVEDSATGTDGYVYITSYTDADTGFGTTTNVSGGLYAYGLGSEYGYAYNSDGNTFEPYFNSYYEADIIGQEYTFTYFYGNGDNYSGYGFAPLGT
;
A
#
# COMPACT_ATOMS: atom_id res chain seq x y z
N MET A 1 -16.39 24.55 -17.15
CA MET A 1 -14.99 24.88 -16.88
C MET A 1 -14.16 23.86 -17.63
N VAL A 2 -13.06 24.28 -18.20
CA VAL A 2 -12.10 23.43 -18.90
C VAL A 2 -10.70 23.81 -18.47
N GLU A 3 -9.82 22.84 -18.34
CA GLU A 3 -8.46 23.00 -17.83
C GLU A 3 -7.50 23.38 -18.95
N ASN A 4 -6.53 24.24 -18.63
CA ASN A 4 -5.38 24.48 -19.50
C ASN A 4 -4.61 23.15 -19.69
N GLY A 5 -4.25 22.80 -20.93
CA GLY A 5 -3.72 21.47 -21.29
C GLY A 5 -4.76 20.45 -21.84
N SER A 6 -6.06 20.77 -21.82
CA SER A 6 -7.05 20.06 -22.65
C SER A 6 -6.98 20.55 -24.10
N TYR A 7 -6.84 19.68 -25.11
CA TYR A 7 -6.73 20.12 -26.51
C TYR A 7 -8.03 20.73 -27.08
N GLU A 8 -9.19 20.42 -26.50
CA GLU A 8 -10.49 20.94 -26.93
C GLU A 8 -11.52 20.91 -25.80
N VAL A 9 -12.51 21.81 -25.88
CA VAL A 9 -13.69 21.83 -25.00
C VAL A 9 -14.96 21.52 -25.80
N TRP A 10 -15.81 20.66 -25.23
CA TRP A 10 -17.11 20.27 -25.79
C TRP A 10 -18.22 20.99 -25.05
N ILE A 11 -18.84 21.97 -25.70
CA ILE A 11 -19.83 22.85 -25.08
C ILE A 11 -21.22 22.37 -25.48
N PRO A 12 -22.04 21.86 -24.54
CA PRO A 12 -23.38 21.38 -24.87
C PRO A 12 -24.34 22.54 -25.12
N VAL A 13 -25.07 22.47 -26.22
CA VAL A 13 -26.23 23.31 -26.52
C VAL A 13 -27.46 22.43 -26.44
N THR A 14 -28.33 22.72 -25.47
CA THR A 14 -29.48 21.88 -25.15
C THR A 14 -30.79 22.51 -25.61
N LEU A 15 -31.69 21.68 -26.11
CA LEU A 15 -33.11 22.02 -26.29
C LEU A 15 -33.89 21.58 -25.06
N THR A 16 -34.76 22.44 -24.52
CA THR A 16 -35.75 22.01 -23.52
C THR A 16 -36.82 21.16 -24.20
N GLY A 17 -36.75 19.84 -24.04
CA GLY A 17 -37.64 18.88 -24.69
C GLY A 17 -36.90 18.05 -25.75
N ILE A 18 -37.61 17.67 -26.81
CA ILE A 18 -37.06 16.99 -27.99
C ILE A 18 -37.49 17.75 -29.25
N ALA A 19 -36.66 17.76 -30.27
CA ALA A 19 -37.03 18.37 -31.54
C ALA A 19 -38.11 17.52 -32.23
N ASP A 20 -39.24 18.12 -32.59
CA ASP A 20 -40.29 17.44 -33.37
C ASP A 20 -40.11 17.63 -34.89
N GLN A 21 -39.29 18.62 -35.28
CA GLN A 21 -38.90 18.93 -36.65
C GLN A 21 -37.47 19.45 -36.67
N THR A 22 -36.81 19.40 -37.84
CA THR A 22 -35.46 19.94 -37.98
C THR A 22 -35.46 21.46 -37.77
N PHE A 23 -34.54 21.94 -36.93
CA PHE A 23 -34.24 23.36 -36.82
C PHE A 23 -32.73 23.60 -36.68
N THR A 24 -32.32 24.84 -36.86
CA THR A 24 -30.92 25.25 -36.75
C THR A 24 -30.75 26.41 -35.79
N VAL A 25 -29.56 26.52 -35.22
CA VAL A 25 -29.13 27.66 -34.41
C VAL A 25 -27.69 27.98 -34.75
N ASP A 26 -27.40 29.24 -35.03
CA ASP A 26 -26.04 29.70 -35.29
C ASP A 26 -25.32 29.95 -33.97
N TYR A 27 -24.01 29.76 -33.94
CA TYR A 27 -23.16 30.09 -32.80
C TYR A 27 -21.91 30.86 -33.22
N SER A 28 -21.43 31.70 -32.30
CA SER A 28 -20.14 32.38 -32.40
C SER A 28 -19.51 32.54 -31.03
N LEU A 29 -18.17 32.53 -30.97
CA LEU A 29 -17.44 32.88 -29.77
C LEU A 29 -17.16 34.39 -29.70
N SER A 30 -16.96 34.92 -28.51
CA SER A 30 -16.43 36.27 -28.30
C SER A 30 -15.54 36.30 -27.06
N PRO A 31 -14.41 37.02 -27.08
CA PRO A 31 -13.48 37.06 -25.96
C PRO A 31 -14.09 37.76 -24.74
N ASP A 32 -13.60 37.42 -23.55
CA ASP A 32 -13.78 38.20 -22.32
C ASP A 32 -12.41 38.56 -21.76
N THR A 33 -11.84 37.69 -20.91
CA THR A 33 -10.43 37.79 -20.48
C THR A 33 -9.52 36.92 -21.33
N ALA A 34 -10.01 35.77 -21.81
CA ALA A 34 -9.29 34.90 -22.74
C ALA A 34 -9.22 35.54 -24.13
N THR A 35 -8.05 35.50 -24.73
CA THR A 35 -7.63 36.06 -26.00
C THR A 35 -7.73 35.05 -27.15
N GLU A 36 -8.37 35.48 -28.25
CA GLU A 36 -8.51 34.65 -29.45
C GLU A 36 -7.18 34.31 -30.12
N ASN A 37 -7.00 33.03 -30.46
CA ASN A 37 -5.79 32.44 -31.02
C ASN A 37 -4.56 32.46 -30.10
N GLN A 38 -4.74 32.83 -28.82
CA GLN A 38 -3.76 32.61 -27.76
C GLN A 38 -4.25 31.53 -26.80
N ASP A 39 -5.52 31.62 -26.36
CA ASP A 39 -6.07 30.69 -25.35
C ASP A 39 -7.12 29.74 -25.95
N TYR A 40 -7.77 30.18 -27.04
CA TYR A 40 -8.69 29.34 -27.80
C TYR A 40 -8.74 29.73 -29.28
N THR A 41 -9.08 28.76 -30.13
CA THR A 41 -9.31 29.04 -31.56
C THR A 41 -10.78 29.45 -31.77
N PRO A 42 -11.07 30.68 -32.22
CA PRO A 42 -12.44 31.12 -32.43
C PRO A 42 -13.11 30.29 -33.52
N VAL A 43 -14.29 29.74 -33.19
CA VAL A 43 -15.13 28.97 -34.11
C VAL A 43 -16.50 29.62 -34.27
N THR A 44 -17.07 29.51 -35.46
CA THR A 44 -18.46 29.88 -35.75
C THR A 44 -19.11 28.80 -36.61
N GLY A 45 -20.43 28.67 -36.52
CA GLY A 45 -21.14 27.67 -37.31
C GLY A 45 -22.62 27.63 -37.03
N THR A 46 -23.25 26.58 -37.55
CA THR A 46 -24.68 26.32 -37.41
C THR A 46 -24.87 24.91 -36.86
N LEU A 47 -25.48 24.79 -35.69
CA LEU A 47 -25.93 23.52 -35.14
C LEU A 47 -27.26 23.13 -35.77
N THR A 48 -27.41 21.87 -36.17
CA THR A 48 -28.66 21.33 -36.70
C THR A 48 -29.22 20.32 -35.71
N PHE A 49 -30.43 20.55 -35.23
CA PHE A 49 -31.18 19.59 -34.41
C PHE A 49 -32.16 18.86 -35.32
N ASN A 50 -31.98 17.55 -35.47
CA ASN A 50 -32.91 16.68 -36.18
C ASN A 50 -34.02 16.21 -35.24
N PRO A 51 -35.16 15.71 -35.77
CA PRO A 51 -36.21 15.14 -34.93
C PRO A 51 -35.67 14.08 -33.98
N GLY A 52 -35.94 14.24 -32.69
CA GLY A 52 -35.42 13.39 -31.60
C GLY A 52 -34.16 13.91 -30.91
N ASP A 53 -33.44 14.87 -31.50
CA ASP A 53 -32.27 15.49 -30.86
C ASP A 53 -32.72 16.40 -29.72
N SER A 54 -31.95 16.39 -28.63
CA SER A 54 -32.12 17.30 -27.47
C SER A 54 -30.82 18.02 -27.09
N ILE A 55 -29.69 17.61 -27.66
CA ILE A 55 -28.37 18.15 -27.37
C ILE A 55 -27.53 18.13 -28.65
N GLN A 56 -26.76 19.19 -28.85
CA GLN A 56 -25.67 19.26 -29.81
C GLN A 56 -24.43 19.86 -29.14
N TYR A 57 -23.27 19.72 -29.75
CA TYR A 57 -22.01 20.20 -29.18
C TYR A 57 -21.31 21.21 -30.10
N ILE A 58 -20.76 22.25 -29.48
CA ILE A 58 -19.75 23.12 -30.09
C ILE A 58 -18.40 22.60 -29.60
N VAL A 59 -17.51 22.28 -30.54
CA VAL A 59 -16.14 21.85 -30.23
C VAL A 59 -15.22 23.04 -30.46
N VAL A 60 -14.53 23.48 -29.41
CA VAL A 60 -13.60 24.61 -29.45
C VAL A 60 -12.21 24.10 -29.13
N PRO A 61 -11.24 24.20 -30.06
CA PRO A 61 -9.84 23.92 -29.76
C PRO A 61 -9.31 24.94 -28.75
N LEU A 62 -8.68 24.48 -27.69
CA LEU A 62 -7.94 25.34 -26.78
C LEU A 62 -6.49 25.42 -27.24
N GLN A 63 -5.86 26.53 -26.93
CA GLN A 63 -4.44 26.75 -27.19
C GLN A 63 -3.76 26.79 -25.83
N ASP A 64 -2.70 26.00 -25.73
CA ASP A 64 -1.90 25.85 -24.52
C ASP A 64 -0.63 26.67 -24.73
N ASP A 65 -0.30 27.55 -23.79
CA ASP A 65 0.91 28.37 -23.85
C ASP A 65 1.62 28.47 -22.49
N ASP A 66 2.89 28.89 -22.54
CA ASP A 66 3.81 28.90 -21.37
C ASP A 66 3.60 30.15 -20.47
N SER A 67 2.45 30.83 -20.54
CA SER A 67 2.19 32.06 -19.79
C SER A 67 1.23 31.80 -18.64
N VAL A 68 1.63 32.21 -17.43
CA VAL A 68 0.73 32.23 -16.27
C VAL A 68 -0.21 33.43 -16.36
N GLU A 69 -1.48 33.16 -16.66
CA GLU A 69 -2.50 34.20 -16.87
C GLU A 69 -3.67 34.12 -15.86
N GLY A 70 -3.69 33.07 -15.04
CA GLY A 70 -4.76 32.79 -14.09
C GLY A 70 -6.03 32.28 -14.79
N ASN A 71 -7.16 32.22 -14.08
CA ASN A 71 -8.41 31.76 -14.69
C ASN A 71 -8.92 32.78 -15.71
N GLU A 72 -9.17 32.31 -16.93
CA GLU A 72 -9.66 33.14 -18.02
C GLU A 72 -11.03 32.72 -18.53
N THR A 73 -11.68 33.59 -19.29
CA THR A 73 -13.05 33.36 -19.77
C THR A 73 -13.27 33.84 -21.19
N PHE A 74 -14.15 33.15 -21.91
CA PHE A 74 -14.75 33.60 -23.16
C PHE A 74 -16.24 33.30 -23.19
N PHE A 75 -16.97 33.95 -24.10
CA PHE A 75 -18.41 33.75 -24.25
C PHE A 75 -18.75 32.93 -25.50
N VAL A 76 -19.82 32.15 -25.39
CA VAL A 76 -20.50 31.47 -26.49
C VAL A 76 -21.82 32.17 -26.72
N ASN A 77 -22.08 32.64 -27.93
CA ASN A 77 -23.29 33.36 -28.30
C ASN A 77 -24.11 32.55 -29.30
N LEU A 78 -25.39 32.36 -29.03
CA LEU A 78 -26.37 31.72 -29.92
C LEU A 78 -27.20 32.76 -30.65
N SER A 79 -27.46 32.55 -31.95
CA SER A 79 -28.20 33.47 -32.80
C SER A 79 -28.95 32.75 -33.93
N ASN A 80 -29.75 33.50 -34.69
CA ASN A 80 -30.41 33.05 -35.93
C ASN A 80 -31.14 31.70 -35.83
N VAL A 81 -31.86 31.48 -34.72
CA VAL A 81 -32.64 30.25 -34.56
C VAL A 81 -33.71 30.15 -35.65
N SER A 82 -33.85 28.97 -36.25
CA SER A 82 -34.82 28.67 -37.30
C SER A 82 -35.88 27.67 -36.82
N GLY A 83 -36.78 27.24 -37.71
CA GLY A 83 -37.65 26.09 -37.46
C GLY A 83 -38.67 26.24 -36.32
N GLY A 84 -38.92 27.46 -35.83
CA GLY A 84 -39.92 27.74 -34.79
C GLY A 84 -39.43 27.55 -33.35
N ALA A 85 -38.16 27.16 -33.15
CA ALA A 85 -37.54 27.15 -31.84
C ALA A 85 -37.30 28.59 -31.33
N VAL A 86 -37.23 28.75 -30.02
CA VAL A 86 -36.99 30.04 -29.35
C VAL A 86 -35.69 29.95 -28.58
N LEU A 87 -34.83 30.96 -28.71
CA LEU A 87 -33.61 31.05 -27.92
C LEU A 87 -33.95 31.23 -26.44
N GLY A 88 -33.44 30.32 -25.61
CA GLY A 88 -33.46 30.45 -24.16
C GLY A 88 -32.31 31.34 -23.68
N GLN A 89 -31.30 30.73 -23.06
CA GLN A 89 -30.05 31.43 -22.76
C GLN A 89 -29.25 31.63 -24.04
N THR A 90 -29.04 32.88 -24.43
CA THR A 90 -28.32 33.25 -25.67
C THR A 90 -26.82 33.33 -25.49
N THR A 91 -26.34 33.50 -24.26
CA THR A 91 -24.91 33.64 -23.96
C THR A 91 -24.52 32.70 -22.82
N GLY A 92 -23.52 31.86 -23.07
CA GLY A 92 -22.84 31.05 -22.07
C GLY A 92 -21.43 31.56 -21.82
N THR A 93 -20.94 31.43 -20.59
CA THR A 93 -19.54 31.71 -20.23
C THR A 93 -18.79 30.39 -20.15
N VAL A 94 -17.63 30.34 -20.80
CA VAL A 94 -16.65 29.26 -20.66
C VAL A 94 -15.49 29.82 -19.87
N THR A 95 -15.08 29.10 -18.84
CA THR A 95 -13.89 29.41 -18.05
C THR A 95 -12.80 28.40 -18.40
N ILE A 96 -11.65 28.91 -18.83
CA ILE A 96 -10.38 28.20 -18.95
C ILE A 96 -9.71 28.33 -17.59
N THR A 97 -9.44 27.21 -16.93
CA THR A 97 -8.90 27.18 -15.57
C THR A 97 -7.41 26.89 -15.61
N GLU A 98 -6.66 27.69 -14.87
CA GLU A 98 -5.21 27.53 -14.71
C GLU A 98 -4.91 26.55 -13.58
N ASN A 99 -3.78 25.84 -13.68
CA ASN A 99 -3.31 24.92 -12.66
C ASN A 99 -2.24 25.57 -11.77
N GLU A 100 -2.22 25.16 -10.51
CA GLU A 100 -1.13 25.39 -9.58
C GLU A 100 -0.38 24.08 -9.37
N LYS A 101 0.94 24.20 -9.29
CA LYS A 101 1.80 23.17 -8.75
C LYS A 101 2.06 23.47 -7.29
N TYR A 102 1.84 22.47 -6.45
CA TYR A 102 2.18 22.55 -5.04
C TYR A 102 3.22 21.48 -4.70
N THR A 103 4.13 21.81 -3.79
CA THR A 103 4.99 20.83 -3.13
C THR A 103 4.44 20.52 -1.76
N PHE A 104 4.62 19.29 -1.31
CA PHE A 104 4.07 18.86 -0.03
C PHE A 104 4.96 17.82 0.64
N THR A 105 4.74 17.69 1.94
CA THR A 105 5.25 16.62 2.79
C THR A 105 4.09 15.98 3.54
N TYR A 106 3.96 14.66 3.49
CA TYR A 106 3.09 13.88 4.37
C TYR A 106 3.88 13.32 5.54
N PHE A 107 3.39 13.51 6.75
CA PHE A 107 4.03 13.00 7.98
C PHE A 107 3.18 11.89 8.61
N TYR A 108 3.81 10.78 8.99
CA TYR A 108 3.16 9.68 9.72
C TYR A 108 3.06 9.95 11.22
N GLY A 109 4.01 10.70 11.78
CA GLY A 109 3.97 11.17 13.18
C GLY A 109 4.89 10.43 14.16
N ASN A 110 5.55 9.36 13.71
CA ASN A 110 6.70 8.68 14.33
C ASN A 110 8.06 9.26 13.91
N GLY A 111 8.11 10.04 12.83
CA GLY A 111 9.33 10.59 12.26
C GLY A 111 9.34 10.46 10.74
N ASP A 112 8.59 9.48 10.25
CA ASP A 112 8.56 9.11 8.86
C ASP A 112 7.72 10.07 8.04
N SER A 113 8.10 10.21 6.77
CA SER A 113 7.41 11.08 5.83
C SER A 113 7.69 10.74 4.38
N TYR A 114 6.80 11.16 3.49
CA TYR A 114 7.11 11.23 2.06
C TYR A 114 6.81 12.63 1.52
N SER A 115 7.60 13.05 0.55
CA SER A 115 7.51 14.38 -0.06
C SER A 115 7.37 14.29 -1.56
N GLY A 116 6.70 15.28 -2.13
CA GLY A 116 6.36 15.27 -3.54
C GLY A 116 5.80 16.58 -4.03
N TYR A 117 5.22 16.52 -5.22
CA TYR A 117 4.47 17.63 -5.79
C TYR A 117 3.20 17.12 -6.47
N GLY A 118 2.19 17.97 -6.55
CA GLY A 118 0.96 17.68 -7.28
C GLY A 118 0.45 18.90 -8.00
N PHE A 119 -0.59 18.68 -8.79
CA PHE A 119 -1.28 19.74 -9.53
C PHE A 119 -2.72 19.84 -9.06
N ALA A 120 -3.21 21.06 -8.90
CA ALA A 120 -4.59 21.35 -8.57
C ALA A 120 -5.05 22.62 -9.29
N GLN A 121 -6.35 22.79 -9.46
CA GLN A 121 -6.90 24.06 -9.95
C GLN A 121 -6.44 25.26 -9.10
N LEU A 122 -6.15 26.41 -9.74
CA LEU A 122 -5.73 27.65 -9.09
C LEU A 122 -6.62 28.04 -7.89
N GLY A 123 -6.00 28.28 -6.72
CA GLY A 123 -6.64 28.65 -5.46
C GLY A 123 -7.15 27.48 -4.61
N THR A 124 -6.87 26.24 -5.01
CA THR A 124 -7.35 25.04 -4.30
C THR A 124 -6.49 24.67 -3.10
N GLN A 125 -5.18 24.87 -3.20
CA GLN A 125 -4.24 24.54 -2.11
C GLN A 125 -3.63 25.81 -1.51
N GLY A 126 -3.56 25.85 -0.19
CA GLY A 126 -2.88 26.91 0.55
C GLY A 126 -1.62 26.39 1.24
N VAL A 127 -0.59 27.22 1.33
CA VAL A 127 0.63 26.89 2.09
C VAL A 127 0.30 26.63 3.56
N GLY A 128 0.89 25.58 4.11
CA GLY A 128 0.78 25.21 5.52
C GLY A 128 0.14 23.85 5.76
N LYS A 129 -0.10 23.56 7.04
CA LYS A 129 -0.68 22.29 7.49
C LYS A 129 -2.16 22.21 7.07
N LEU A 130 -2.50 21.14 6.37
CA LEU A 130 -3.89 20.85 6.00
C LEU A 130 -4.64 20.19 7.18
N PRO A 131 -5.97 20.38 7.29
CA PRO A 131 -6.78 19.80 8.36
C PRO A 131 -7.02 18.29 8.19
N TYR A 132 -6.54 17.68 7.10
CA TYR A 132 -6.66 16.26 6.86
C TYR A 132 -5.79 15.49 7.86
N ASN A 133 -6.43 14.59 8.61
CA ASN A 133 -5.77 13.72 9.57
C ASN A 133 -6.18 12.27 9.25
N TYR A 134 -5.24 11.47 8.78
CA TYR A 134 -5.48 10.08 8.38
C TYR A 134 -5.04 9.14 9.48
N ASP A 135 -5.81 8.07 9.69
CA ASP A 135 -5.33 6.96 10.50
C ASP A 135 -4.20 6.26 9.72
N ASN A 136 -3.15 5.88 10.43
CA ASN A 136 -2.00 5.15 9.90
C ASN A 136 -1.66 3.97 10.81
N GLU A 137 -0.81 3.07 10.33
CA GLU A 137 -0.49 1.82 11.01
C GLU A 137 0.44 1.98 12.21
N THR A 138 1.15 3.11 12.31
CA THR A 138 2.02 3.43 13.46
C THR A 138 1.24 3.44 14.78
N GLY A 139 -0.04 3.82 14.72
CA GLY A 139 -0.90 3.99 15.90
C GLY A 139 -0.44 5.10 16.87
N THR A 140 0.60 5.86 16.54
CA THR A 140 1.20 6.87 17.43
C THR A 140 0.47 8.21 17.34
N GLN A 141 0.22 8.67 16.11
CA GLN A 141 -0.47 9.92 15.79
C GLN A 141 -1.18 9.76 14.44
N LYS A 142 -2.17 10.62 14.17
CA LYS A 142 -2.75 10.69 12.83
C LYS A 142 -1.77 11.37 11.88
N GLY A 143 -1.64 10.83 10.67
CA GLY A 143 -0.81 11.43 9.64
C GLY A 143 -1.45 12.67 9.04
N TYR A 144 -0.63 13.60 8.54
CA TYR A 144 -1.11 14.88 7.99
C TYR A 144 -0.22 15.40 6.87
N TYR A 145 -0.81 16.16 5.95
CA TYR A 145 -0.10 16.88 4.91
C TYR A 145 0.31 18.29 5.36
N PHE A 146 1.48 18.70 4.89
CA PHE A 146 1.96 20.07 4.92
C PHE A 146 2.24 20.51 3.49
N ILE A 147 1.60 21.58 3.03
CA ILE A 147 1.92 22.20 1.75
C ILE A 147 3.11 23.13 1.96
N ASP A 148 4.23 22.81 1.33
CA ASP A 148 5.50 23.52 1.48
C ASP A 148 5.55 24.77 0.60
N SER A 149 5.09 24.66 -0.64
CA SER A 149 4.97 25.78 -1.58
C SER A 149 3.79 25.59 -2.53
N VAL A 150 3.29 26.70 -3.05
CA VAL A 150 2.35 26.73 -4.17
C VAL A 150 2.90 27.73 -5.18
N GLU A 151 3.00 27.30 -6.43
CA GLU A 151 3.40 28.11 -7.58
C GLU A 151 2.43 27.86 -8.72
N ASP A 152 2.18 28.89 -9.53
CA ASP A 152 1.40 28.71 -10.76
C ASP A 152 2.15 27.77 -11.70
N SER A 153 1.43 26.93 -12.43
CA SER A 153 2.04 25.90 -13.27
C SER A 153 1.35 25.77 -14.62
N GLU A 154 2.14 26.04 -15.65
CA GLU A 154 1.82 25.93 -17.07
C GLU A 154 1.52 24.49 -17.52
N THR A 155 1.86 23.48 -16.69
CA THR A 155 1.68 22.07 -17.02
C THR A 155 1.21 21.28 -15.81
N GLY A 156 0.65 20.09 -16.06
CA GLY A 156 0.15 19.20 -15.02
C GLY A 156 -1.31 18.87 -15.23
N THR A 157 -1.76 17.80 -14.60
CA THR A 157 -3.16 17.37 -14.68
C THR A 157 -3.76 17.46 -13.29
N ASP A 158 -4.87 18.17 -13.15
CA ASP A 158 -5.58 18.33 -11.88
C ASP A 158 -5.75 16.97 -11.17
N GLY A 159 -5.38 16.93 -9.90
CA GLY A 159 -5.44 15.74 -9.06
C GLY A 159 -4.28 14.74 -9.24
N TYR A 160 -3.34 14.95 -10.16
CA TYR A 160 -2.15 14.10 -10.24
C TYR A 160 -1.15 14.50 -9.15
N VAL A 161 -0.59 13.50 -8.48
CA VAL A 161 0.39 13.66 -7.42
C VAL A 161 1.58 12.75 -7.68
N TYR A 162 2.78 13.24 -7.43
CA TYR A 162 4.04 12.56 -7.65
C TYR A 162 4.87 12.57 -6.38
N ILE A 163 5.38 11.40 -5.97
CA ILE A 163 6.27 11.28 -4.81
C ILE A 163 7.71 11.28 -5.29
N THR A 164 8.53 12.14 -4.69
CA THR A 164 9.93 12.32 -5.07
C THR A 164 10.93 11.81 -4.04
N SER A 165 10.53 11.76 -2.77
CA SER A 165 11.36 11.18 -1.71
C SER A 165 10.54 10.59 -0.57
N TYR A 166 11.19 9.69 0.16
CA TYR A 166 10.70 9.07 1.38
C TYR A 166 11.77 9.23 2.46
N THR A 167 11.36 9.52 3.69
CA THR A 167 12.22 9.57 4.87
C THR A 167 11.75 8.53 5.86
N ASP A 168 12.60 7.53 6.07
CA ASP A 168 12.48 6.50 7.11
C ASP A 168 13.36 6.94 8.28
N ALA A 169 12.73 7.54 9.28
CA ALA A 169 13.42 8.18 10.40
C ALA A 169 13.41 7.31 11.65
N ASP A 170 12.39 6.49 11.85
CA ASP A 170 12.24 5.70 13.06
C ASP A 170 13.10 4.42 13.06
N THR A 171 13.39 3.83 11.90
CA THR A 171 14.46 2.84 11.73
C THR A 171 15.83 3.49 11.50
N GLY A 172 15.87 4.81 11.29
CA GLY A 172 17.12 5.57 11.22
C GLY A 172 17.89 5.41 9.91
N PHE A 173 17.27 4.89 8.85
CA PHE A 173 17.84 4.87 7.50
C PHE A 173 18.08 6.30 6.96
N GLY A 174 17.13 7.20 7.17
CA GLY A 174 17.13 8.57 6.66
C GLY A 174 16.31 8.74 5.38
N GLU A 175 16.72 9.68 4.52
CA GLU A 175 15.99 10.00 3.28
C GLU A 175 16.49 9.15 2.10
N THR A 176 15.56 8.67 1.27
CA THR A 176 15.81 8.11 -0.07
C THR A 176 15.02 8.85 -1.14
N THR A 177 15.62 8.95 -2.33
CA THR A 177 14.93 9.36 -3.57
C THR A 177 14.72 8.18 -4.52
N ASN A 178 15.07 6.95 -4.11
CA ASN A 178 14.84 5.75 -4.91
C ASN A 178 13.39 5.27 -4.73
N ILE A 179 12.48 5.97 -5.40
CA ILE A 179 11.04 5.75 -5.31
C ILE A 179 10.56 5.05 -6.58
N TRP A 180 9.85 3.94 -6.40
CA TRP A 180 9.20 3.21 -7.48
C TRP A 180 7.69 3.34 -7.39
N TYR A 181 7.05 3.63 -8.52
CA TYR A 181 5.59 3.85 -8.62
C TYR A 181 5.03 4.89 -7.64
N GLY A 182 5.84 5.88 -7.23
CA GLY A 182 5.43 6.92 -6.29
C GLY A 182 4.47 7.95 -6.89
N GLY A 183 3.16 7.82 -6.64
CA GLY A 183 2.19 8.82 -7.09
C GLY A 183 0.73 8.50 -6.79
N GLY A 184 -0.17 9.35 -7.29
CA GLY A 184 -1.62 9.30 -7.12
C GLY A 184 -2.37 10.08 -8.21
N TYR A 185 -3.68 9.84 -8.34
CA TYR A 185 -4.51 10.39 -9.44
C TYR A 185 -5.80 11.08 -8.97
N SER A 186 -5.94 11.33 -7.67
CA SER A 186 -7.16 11.95 -7.12
C SER A 186 -6.85 12.98 -6.03
N GLY A 187 -5.72 13.65 -6.18
CA GLY A 187 -5.17 14.62 -5.24
C GLY A 187 -4.52 13.96 -4.02
N LEU A 188 -4.26 14.80 -3.02
CA LEU A 188 -3.69 14.36 -1.75
C LEU A 188 -4.56 13.30 -1.07
N GLY A 189 -3.93 12.23 -0.59
CA GLY A 189 -4.55 11.06 0.01
C GLY A 189 -4.73 9.88 -0.96
N SER A 190 -4.33 10.02 -2.22
CA SER A 190 -4.37 8.95 -3.23
C SER A 190 -3.00 8.30 -3.48
N GLU A 191 -1.96 8.78 -2.81
CA GLU A 191 -0.57 8.41 -3.07
C GLU A 191 -0.21 7.05 -2.47
N HIS A 192 0.60 6.34 -3.23
CA HIS A 192 1.27 5.11 -2.81
C HIS A 192 2.59 4.98 -3.56
N GLY A 193 3.46 4.10 -3.10
CA GLY A 193 4.70 3.79 -3.78
C GLY A 193 5.53 2.75 -3.05
N TYR A 194 6.75 2.55 -3.54
CA TYR A 194 7.77 1.74 -2.90
C TYR A 194 9.05 2.56 -2.72
N ALA A 195 9.62 2.55 -1.52
CA ALA A 195 10.87 3.22 -1.18
C ALA A 195 11.98 2.18 -0.97
N TYR A 196 13.13 2.43 -1.59
CA TYR A 196 14.28 1.51 -1.55
C TYR A 196 15.56 2.24 -1.13
N ASN A 197 16.55 1.48 -0.69
CA ASN A 197 17.92 1.94 -0.53
C ASN A 197 18.64 2.09 -1.89
N SER A 198 19.93 2.44 -1.86
CA SER A 198 20.73 2.65 -3.07
C SER A 198 20.99 1.39 -3.92
N ASP A 199 20.75 0.20 -3.35
CA ASP A 199 20.96 -1.09 -3.99
C ASP A 199 19.63 -1.75 -4.44
N ASP A 200 18.55 -0.95 -4.53
CA ASP A 200 17.19 -1.38 -4.91
C ASP A 200 16.57 -2.43 -3.95
N ASN A 201 16.99 -2.44 -2.67
CA ASN A 201 16.41 -3.27 -1.61
C ASN A 201 15.63 -2.43 -0.60
N GLY A 202 14.68 -3.05 0.09
CA GLY A 202 13.92 -2.45 1.19
C GLY A 202 13.30 -3.56 2.02
N PHE A 203 13.28 -3.38 3.35
CA PHE A 203 12.81 -4.38 4.29
C PHE A 203 11.27 -4.52 4.27
N ASP A 204 10.56 -3.40 4.36
CA ASP A 204 9.16 -3.25 4.01
C ASP A 204 9.02 -1.98 3.16
N PRO A 205 9.22 -2.07 1.83
CA PRO A 205 9.38 -0.88 1.01
C PRO A 205 8.06 -0.16 0.73
N TYR A 206 6.89 -0.75 1.02
CA TYR A 206 5.62 -0.23 0.53
C TYR A 206 5.08 0.88 1.42
N PHE A 207 4.65 2.00 0.83
CA PHE A 207 4.03 3.08 1.59
C PHE A 207 2.75 3.61 0.93
N THR A 208 1.84 4.11 1.77
CA THR A 208 0.60 4.83 1.45
C THR A 208 0.30 5.85 2.55
N GLN A 209 -0.81 6.58 2.50
CA GLN A 209 -1.23 7.37 3.67
C GLN A 209 -1.44 6.53 4.96
N TYR A 210 -1.74 5.24 4.84
CA TYR A 210 -1.97 4.34 5.98
C TYR A 210 -0.71 3.58 6.38
N ALA A 211 -0.06 2.96 5.39
CA ALA A 211 1.14 2.14 5.57
C ALA A 211 2.41 2.96 5.38
N GLU A 212 3.41 2.74 6.21
CA GLU A 212 4.74 3.34 6.11
C GLU A 212 5.75 2.31 5.58
N ALA A 213 6.89 2.80 5.11
CA ALA A 213 7.93 1.94 4.56
C ALA A 213 9.15 1.93 5.48
N ASP A 214 9.53 0.74 5.93
CA ASP A 214 10.78 0.49 6.64
C ASP A 214 11.85 0.06 5.61
N ILE A 215 12.84 0.92 5.36
CA ILE A 215 13.92 0.61 4.43
C ILE A 215 14.95 -0.30 5.09
N ILE A 216 15.21 -0.09 6.39
CA ILE A 216 16.03 -0.97 7.23
C ILE A 216 15.17 -1.60 8.31
N GLY A 217 15.20 -2.92 8.41
CA GLY A 217 14.72 -3.65 9.58
C GLY A 217 15.85 -4.35 10.31
N GLN A 218 15.50 -5.37 11.07
CA GLN A 218 16.45 -6.29 11.68
C GLN A 218 16.21 -7.72 11.23
N GLU A 219 17.29 -8.44 10.98
CA GLU A 219 17.33 -9.90 10.98
C GLU A 219 17.74 -10.37 12.39
N TYR A 220 17.03 -11.35 12.93
CA TYR A 220 17.36 -11.95 14.22
C TYR A 220 17.38 -13.46 14.12
N THR A 221 18.25 -14.10 14.91
CA THR A 221 18.22 -15.55 15.11
C THR A 221 17.67 -15.88 16.49
N PHE A 222 17.01 -17.02 16.62
CA PHE A 222 16.36 -17.41 17.88
C PHE A 222 16.45 -18.91 18.13
N THR A 223 16.22 -19.29 19.39
CA THR A 223 15.95 -20.66 19.81
C THR A 223 14.73 -20.69 20.73
N TYR A 224 13.77 -21.55 20.44
CA TYR A 224 12.65 -21.85 21.31
C TYR A 224 12.91 -23.12 22.11
N PHE A 225 12.78 -23.07 23.43
CA PHE A 225 12.99 -24.21 24.32
C PHE A 225 11.65 -24.72 24.88
N TYR A 226 11.42 -26.03 24.87
CA TYR A 226 10.23 -26.65 25.49
C TYR A 226 10.40 -26.92 26.99
N GLY A 227 11.65 -26.99 27.49
CA GLY A 227 11.96 -27.11 28.92
C GLY A 227 12.25 -28.54 29.42
N ASN A 228 12.10 -29.55 28.56
CA ASN A 228 12.53 -30.94 28.73
C ASN A 228 13.89 -31.24 28.06
N GLY A 229 14.42 -30.31 27.27
CA GLY A 229 15.67 -30.47 26.52
C GLY A 229 15.47 -30.18 25.03
N ASP A 230 14.23 -30.35 24.56
CA ASP A 230 13.85 -30.11 23.19
C ASP A 230 13.83 -28.63 22.85
N ASN A 231 14.19 -28.34 21.61
CA ASN A 231 14.18 -26.98 21.07
C ASN A 231 14.14 -26.97 19.55
N TYR A 232 13.68 -25.86 18.99
CA TYR A 232 13.91 -25.53 17.58
C TYR A 232 14.58 -24.15 17.46
N SER A 233 15.34 -23.97 16.38
CA SER A 233 16.03 -22.71 16.11
C SER A 233 15.74 -22.23 14.70
N GLY A 234 15.85 -20.93 14.53
CA GLY A 234 15.48 -20.25 13.30
C GLY A 234 16.03 -18.84 13.21
N TYR A 235 15.59 -18.14 12.18
CA TYR A 235 15.80 -16.70 12.02
C TYR A 235 14.50 -16.03 11.56
N GLY A 236 14.41 -14.72 11.73
CA GLY A 236 13.27 -13.95 11.28
C GLY A 236 13.62 -12.48 11.08
N PHE A 237 12.60 -11.75 10.64
CA PHE A 237 12.69 -10.35 10.25
C PHE A 237 11.67 -9.53 11.05
N ALA A 238 12.06 -8.36 11.55
CA ALA A 238 11.20 -7.44 12.29
C ALA A 238 11.65 -5.97 12.12
N PRO A 239 10.81 -4.96 12.44
CA PRO A 239 11.19 -3.57 12.49
C PRO A 239 12.42 -3.36 13.37
N LEU A 240 13.26 -2.39 12.99
CA LEU A 240 14.51 -2.16 13.69
C LEU A 240 14.28 -1.87 15.19
N GLY A 241 15.04 -2.54 16.05
CA GLY A 241 14.95 -2.36 17.50
C GLY A 241 13.86 -3.16 18.20
N THR A 242 13.08 -3.97 17.47
CA THR A 242 12.08 -4.90 18.03
C THR A 242 12.70 -5.91 19.00
N TYR A 243 13.86 -6.48 18.67
CA TYR A 243 14.53 -7.48 19.50
C TYR A 243 15.96 -7.10 19.89
N THR A 244 16.38 -7.58 21.06
CA THR A 244 17.76 -7.47 21.55
C THR A 244 18.34 -8.84 21.90
N VAL A 245 19.66 -9.00 21.76
CA VAL A 245 20.34 -10.27 22.06
C VAL A 245 20.14 -10.65 23.53
N GLY A 246 19.74 -11.90 23.77
CA GLY A 246 19.43 -12.44 25.08
C GLY A 246 18.03 -12.10 25.60
N GLN A 247 17.21 -11.39 24.82
CA GLN A 247 15.81 -11.15 25.15
C GLN A 247 15.04 -12.46 25.27
N LEU A 248 14.09 -12.49 26.20
CA LEU A 248 13.10 -13.55 26.41
C LEU A 248 11.70 -12.96 26.13
N PRO A 249 11.25 -12.95 24.85
CA PRO A 249 10.03 -12.26 24.44
C PRO A 249 8.78 -12.75 25.17
N ASP A 250 8.58 -14.07 25.23
CA ASP A 250 7.32 -14.67 25.69
C ASP A 250 7.53 -16.06 26.33
N TYR A 251 6.53 -16.46 27.12
CA TYR A 251 6.41 -17.78 27.73
C TYR A 251 5.10 -18.46 27.32
N TYR A 252 5.18 -19.66 26.76
CA TYR A 252 4.02 -20.41 26.28
C TYR A 252 3.80 -21.67 27.10
N ASP A 253 2.54 -22.00 27.34
CA ASP A 253 2.23 -23.35 27.79
C ASP A 253 2.54 -24.32 26.65
N ASN A 254 3.16 -25.45 26.97
CA ASN A 254 3.48 -26.51 26.02
C ASN A 254 3.03 -27.86 26.55
N GLU A 255 3.05 -28.88 25.68
CA GLU A 255 2.51 -30.20 26.00
C GLU A 255 3.33 -31.00 27.00
N THR A 256 4.61 -30.65 27.21
CA THR A 256 5.48 -31.35 28.17
C THR A 256 4.95 -31.23 29.61
N GLY A 257 4.24 -30.14 29.92
CA GLY A 257 3.72 -29.84 31.25
C GLY A 257 4.79 -29.65 32.34
N THR A 258 6.08 -29.64 31.97
CA THR A 258 7.21 -29.55 32.92
C THR A 258 7.62 -28.10 33.21
N GLN A 259 7.71 -27.28 32.16
CA GLN A 259 8.02 -25.85 32.20
C GLN A 259 7.30 -25.15 31.04
N LYS A 260 7.11 -23.83 31.14
CA LYS A 260 6.66 -23.05 29.99
C LYS A 260 7.80 -22.95 28.98
N GLY A 261 7.48 -23.06 27.70
CA GLY A 261 8.45 -22.86 26.64
C GLY A 261 8.72 -21.38 26.43
N TYR A 262 9.91 -21.05 25.94
CA TYR A 262 10.35 -19.66 25.78
C TYR A 262 11.36 -19.49 24.65
N TYR A 263 11.34 -18.31 24.03
CA TYR A 263 12.33 -17.90 23.04
C TYR A 263 13.55 -17.28 23.69
N VAL A 264 14.72 -17.51 23.09
CA VAL A 264 15.95 -16.76 23.32
C VAL A 264 16.39 -16.15 22.00
N ILE A 265 16.57 -14.83 21.97
CA ILE A 265 17.17 -14.15 20.81
C ILE A 265 18.69 -14.33 20.86
N ASN A 266 19.25 -14.99 19.86
CA ASN A 266 20.65 -15.40 19.82
C ASN A 266 21.55 -14.34 19.15
N SER A 267 21.07 -13.69 18.10
CA SER A 267 21.74 -12.59 17.41
C SER A 267 20.72 -11.64 16.80
N VAL A 268 21.13 -10.39 16.58
CA VAL A 268 20.36 -9.36 15.87
C VAL A 268 21.35 -8.58 15.01
N GLU A 269 21.00 -8.37 13.74
CA GLU A 269 21.76 -7.57 12.78
C GLU A 269 20.80 -6.71 11.95
N ASP A 270 21.21 -5.49 11.60
CA ASP A 270 20.42 -4.62 10.73
C ASP A 270 20.35 -5.25 9.32
N SER A 271 19.17 -5.26 8.71
CA SER A 271 18.95 -5.86 7.40
C SER A 271 18.04 -4.99 6.55
N ALA A 272 18.47 -4.68 5.33
CA ALA A 272 17.64 -4.06 4.31
C ALA A 272 16.90 -5.09 3.43
N THR A 273 16.89 -6.35 3.86
CA THR A 273 16.20 -7.46 3.19
C THR A 273 15.36 -8.22 4.18
N GLY A 274 14.33 -8.91 3.68
CA GLY A 274 13.37 -9.61 4.51
C GLY A 274 11.98 -9.03 4.30
N THR A 275 11.07 -9.39 5.18
CA THR A 275 9.72 -8.84 5.26
C THR A 275 9.30 -8.92 6.70
N ASP A 276 8.71 -7.84 7.24
CA ASP A 276 8.27 -7.84 8.63
C ASP A 276 7.41 -9.08 8.96
N GLY A 277 7.69 -9.64 10.14
CA GLY A 277 6.97 -10.75 10.70
C GLY A 277 7.38 -12.11 10.13
N TYR A 278 8.22 -12.18 9.10
CA TYR A 278 8.61 -13.46 8.49
C TYR A 278 9.57 -14.24 9.38
N VAL A 279 9.20 -15.48 9.73
CA VAL A 279 9.99 -16.41 10.55
C VAL A 279 10.31 -17.70 9.79
N TYR A 280 11.53 -18.20 9.96
CA TYR A 280 12.09 -19.36 9.26
C TYR A 280 12.72 -20.34 10.25
N ILE A 281 12.31 -21.61 10.22
CA ILE A 281 12.92 -22.66 11.03
C ILE A 281 14.08 -23.32 10.28
N THR A 282 15.22 -23.50 10.96
CA THR A 282 16.44 -24.08 10.38
C THR A 282 16.85 -25.40 11.01
N SER A 283 16.44 -25.68 12.24
CA SER A 283 16.77 -26.92 12.93
C SER A 283 15.80 -27.25 14.07
N TYR A 284 15.75 -28.54 14.40
CA TYR A 284 15.07 -29.08 15.57
C TYR A 284 16.06 -29.96 16.35
N THR A 285 16.02 -29.89 17.67
CA THR A 285 16.77 -30.76 18.57
C THR A 285 15.79 -31.54 19.44
N ASP A 286 15.82 -32.85 19.24
CA ASP A 286 15.09 -33.85 20.01
C ASP A 286 16.08 -34.43 21.02
N ALA A 287 16.04 -33.91 22.25
CA ALA A 287 16.99 -34.24 23.29
C ALA A 287 16.43 -35.27 24.28
N ASP A 288 15.13 -35.25 24.53
CA ASP A 288 14.51 -36.14 25.51
C ASP A 288 14.34 -37.57 24.99
N THR A 289 14.14 -37.76 23.68
CA THR A 289 14.28 -39.07 23.03
C THR A 289 15.72 -39.36 22.59
N GLY A 290 16.63 -38.41 22.73
CA GLY A 290 18.06 -38.62 22.54
C GLY A 290 18.47 -38.83 21.08
N PHE A 291 17.65 -38.40 20.12
CA PHE A 291 18.03 -38.36 18.71
C PHE A 291 19.14 -37.32 18.46
N GLY A 292 19.05 -36.16 19.11
CA GLY A 292 19.91 -35.00 18.90
C GLY A 292 19.33 -34.01 17.88
N THR A 293 20.21 -33.26 17.22
CA THR A 293 19.79 -32.19 16.29
C THR A 293 19.62 -32.70 14.86
N THR A 294 18.54 -32.29 14.19
CA THR A 294 18.32 -32.42 12.74
C THR A 294 18.19 -31.06 12.06
N THR A 295 18.69 -30.96 10.84
CA THR A 295 18.39 -29.86 9.90
C THR A 295 17.44 -30.31 8.79
N ASN A 296 17.01 -31.58 8.79
CA ASN A 296 15.96 -32.07 7.90
C ASN A 296 14.60 -31.67 8.49
N VAL A 297 14.36 -30.36 8.48
CA VAL A 297 13.13 -29.73 8.95
C VAL A 297 12.39 -29.13 7.77
N SER A 298 11.07 -29.17 7.82
CA SER A 298 10.21 -28.43 6.89
C SER A 298 9.16 -27.66 7.69
N GLY A 299 9.02 -26.38 7.43
CA GLY A 299 8.09 -25.49 8.14
C GLY A 299 7.79 -24.29 7.27
N GLY A 300 6.63 -23.68 7.44
CA GLY A 300 6.22 -22.58 6.58
C GLY A 300 6.88 -21.26 6.96
N LEU A 301 6.94 -20.40 5.95
CA LEU A 301 7.10 -18.97 6.10
C LEU A 301 5.83 -18.44 6.75
N TYR A 302 5.93 -17.74 7.87
CA TYR A 302 4.78 -17.10 8.51
C TYR A 302 5.08 -15.65 8.80
N ALA A 303 4.13 -14.78 8.48
CA ALA A 303 4.25 -13.33 8.46
C ALA A 303 3.68 -12.66 9.72
N TYR A 304 3.80 -13.31 10.89
CA TYR A 304 3.18 -12.83 12.14
C TYR A 304 4.16 -12.81 13.33
N GLY A 305 5.46 -12.95 13.08
CA GLY A 305 6.50 -12.94 14.09
C GLY A 305 6.58 -14.24 14.91
N LEU A 306 7.36 -14.19 15.98
CA LEU A 306 7.57 -15.32 16.89
C LEU A 306 6.26 -15.80 17.55
N GLY A 307 6.13 -17.11 17.72
CA GLY A 307 4.93 -17.77 18.23
C GLY A 307 3.95 -18.22 17.15
N SER A 308 4.12 -17.78 15.90
CA SER A 308 3.26 -18.16 14.77
C SER A 308 3.77 -19.37 13.99
N GLU A 309 5.03 -19.75 14.21
CA GLU A 309 5.72 -20.80 13.49
C GLU A 309 5.29 -22.21 13.91
N TYR A 310 5.37 -23.12 12.95
CA TYR A 310 5.33 -24.56 13.15
C TYR A 310 6.20 -25.25 12.12
N GLY A 311 6.57 -26.48 12.38
CA GLY A 311 7.36 -27.29 11.47
C GLY A 311 7.15 -28.78 11.62
N TYR A 312 7.91 -29.51 10.82
CA TYR A 312 8.01 -30.95 10.79
C TYR A 312 9.49 -31.34 10.83
N ALA A 313 9.89 -32.21 11.74
CA ALA A 313 11.25 -32.70 11.90
C ALA A 313 11.38 -34.17 11.50
N TYR A 314 12.48 -34.48 10.81
CA TYR A 314 12.76 -35.82 10.30
C TYR A 314 14.21 -36.22 10.55
N ASN A 315 14.46 -37.52 10.60
CA ASN A 315 15.83 -38.06 10.55
C ASN A 315 16.42 -37.98 9.12
N SER A 316 17.65 -38.46 8.95
CA SER A 316 18.38 -38.42 7.66
C SER A 316 17.71 -39.19 6.52
N ASP A 317 16.88 -40.18 6.85
CA ASP A 317 16.16 -41.00 5.88
C ASP A 317 14.75 -40.47 5.58
N GLY A 318 14.37 -39.33 6.18
CA GLY A 318 13.03 -38.75 6.07
C GLY A 318 11.96 -39.43 6.93
N ASN A 319 12.37 -40.25 7.90
CA ASN A 319 11.48 -40.94 8.84
C ASN A 319 11.43 -40.19 10.18
N THR A 320 10.36 -40.43 10.94
CA THR A 320 10.07 -39.75 12.21
C THR A 320 8.94 -40.50 12.93
N PHE A 321 8.82 -40.35 14.25
CA PHE A 321 7.69 -40.91 15.01
C PHE A 321 6.53 -39.90 15.03
N GLU A 322 6.77 -38.70 15.55
CA GLU A 322 5.85 -37.57 15.54
C GLU A 322 6.57 -36.35 14.97
N PRO A 323 6.35 -36.00 13.69
CA PRO A 323 7.17 -34.98 13.06
C PRO A 323 6.80 -33.57 13.48
N TYR A 324 5.55 -33.33 13.85
CA TYR A 324 4.99 -31.98 13.96
C TYR A 324 5.45 -31.29 15.22
N PHE A 325 5.86 -30.03 15.12
CA PHE A 325 6.15 -29.19 16.27
C PHE A 325 5.67 -27.74 16.05
N ASN A 326 5.33 -27.06 17.13
CA ASN A 326 5.02 -25.62 17.20
C ASN A 326 5.27 -25.11 18.64
N SER A 327 4.87 -23.88 18.99
CA SER A 327 5.06 -23.39 20.35
C SER A 327 4.42 -24.25 21.47
N TYR A 328 3.41 -25.07 21.15
CA TYR A 328 2.75 -25.99 22.07
C TYR A 328 3.22 -27.45 21.94
N TYR A 329 3.26 -28.00 20.73
CA TYR A 329 3.61 -29.39 20.43
C TYR A 329 5.09 -29.53 20.10
N GLU A 330 5.73 -30.57 20.61
CA GLU A 330 7.10 -30.93 20.28
C GLU A 330 7.13 -32.14 19.33
N ALA A 331 8.27 -32.35 18.66
CA ALA A 331 8.44 -33.44 17.71
C ALA A 331 9.36 -34.52 18.27
N ASP A 332 8.90 -35.76 18.23
CA ASP A 332 9.67 -36.95 18.56
C ASP A 332 10.18 -37.60 17.26
N ILE A 333 11.49 -37.50 17.00
CA ILE A 333 12.09 -38.05 15.79
C ILE A 333 12.31 -39.56 15.94
N ILE A 334 12.62 -40.04 17.15
CA ILE A 334 12.71 -41.47 17.47
C ILE A 334 11.85 -41.82 18.69
N GLY A 335 11.27 -43.01 18.68
CA GLY A 335 10.54 -43.56 19.83
C GLY A 335 11.18 -44.85 20.33
N GLN A 336 10.95 -45.21 21.59
CA GLN A 336 11.24 -46.56 22.08
C GLN A 336 10.12 -47.52 21.67
N GLU A 337 10.48 -48.67 21.10
CA GLU A 337 9.55 -49.79 20.94
C GLU A 337 9.34 -50.46 22.29
N TYR A 338 8.09 -50.58 22.73
CA TYR A 338 7.71 -51.35 23.90
C TYR A 338 6.78 -52.49 23.50
N THR A 339 6.82 -53.58 24.27
CA THR A 339 5.86 -54.68 24.14
C THR A 339 4.97 -54.69 25.36
N PHE A 340 3.71 -55.05 25.18
CA PHE A 340 2.75 -55.12 26.27
C PHE A 340 1.94 -56.41 26.20
N THR A 341 1.46 -56.85 27.36
CA THR A 341 0.50 -57.94 27.49
C THR A 341 -0.62 -57.48 28.39
N TYR A 342 -1.84 -57.47 27.86
CA TYR A 342 -3.05 -57.11 28.59
C TYR A 342 -3.77 -58.36 29.05
N PHE A 343 -4.10 -58.44 30.34
CA PHE A 343 -4.78 -59.58 30.97
C PHE A 343 -6.23 -59.24 31.30
N TYR A 344 -7.18 -60.05 30.82
CA TYR A 344 -8.63 -59.82 31.00
C TYR A 344 -9.16 -60.24 32.38
N GLY A 345 -8.30 -60.65 33.31
CA GLY A 345 -8.67 -61.08 34.67
C GLY A 345 -9.36 -62.46 34.77
N ASN A 346 -9.63 -63.10 33.64
CA ASN A 346 -10.24 -64.44 33.51
C ASN A 346 -9.25 -65.50 33.01
N GLY A 347 -7.95 -65.16 32.92
CA GLY A 347 -6.90 -66.02 32.39
C GLY A 347 -6.58 -65.79 30.90
N ASP A 348 -7.43 -65.09 30.17
CA ASP A 348 -7.15 -64.69 28.79
C ASP A 348 -6.23 -63.47 28.74
N ASN A 349 -5.39 -63.40 27.71
CA ASN A 349 -4.56 -62.24 27.42
C ASN A 349 -4.39 -62.03 25.92
N TYR A 350 -3.96 -60.82 25.56
CA TYR A 350 -3.35 -60.55 24.27
C TYR A 350 -2.05 -59.77 24.47
N SER A 351 -1.12 -59.97 23.56
CA SER A 351 0.13 -59.21 23.51
C SER A 351 0.19 -58.37 22.26
N GLY A 352 0.87 -57.24 22.36
CA GLY A 352 1.16 -56.34 21.25
C GLY A 352 2.49 -55.64 21.47
N TYR A 353 2.84 -54.81 20.49
CA TYR A 353 3.91 -53.83 20.62
C TYR A 353 3.34 -52.45 20.32
N GLY A 354 4.02 -51.43 20.83
CA GLY A 354 3.73 -50.02 20.60
C GLY A 354 5.05 -49.25 20.60
N PHE A 355 4.97 -47.98 20.25
CA PHE A 355 6.09 -47.04 20.35
C PHE A 355 5.69 -45.94 21.34
N ALA A 356 6.62 -45.52 22.17
CA ALA A 356 6.42 -44.45 23.14
C ALA A 356 7.66 -43.54 23.19
N PRO A 357 7.55 -42.33 23.75
CA PRO A 357 8.71 -41.51 24.08
C PRO A 357 9.69 -42.27 24.98
N LEU A 358 10.99 -42.05 24.81
CA LEU A 358 12.02 -42.72 25.61
C LEU A 358 11.89 -42.39 27.11
N GLY A 359 11.76 -43.42 27.96
CA GLY A 359 11.63 -43.26 29.42
C GLY A 359 10.21 -43.31 29.99
N THR A 360 9.19 -43.50 29.14
CA THR A 360 7.80 -43.82 29.54
C THR A 360 7.53 -45.33 29.52
#